data_AF-U6M3X6-F1
#
_entry.id   AF-U6M3X6-F1
#
_cell.length_a   1.000
_cell.length_b   1.000
_cell.length_c   1.000
_cell.angle_alpha   90.00
_cell.angle_beta   90.00
_cell.angle_gamma   90.00
#
_symmetry.space_group_name_H-M   'P 1'
#
loop_
_entity.id
_entity.type
_entity.pdbx_description
1 polymer ?
#
loop_
_entity_poly.entity_id
_entity_poly.type
_entity_poly.pdbx_seq_one_letter_code
_entity_poly.pdbx_strand_id
1 'polypeptide(L)'
;MVKSLEENPMRKIRIEKLTLNICVGESGDRLTRAARVLEQLTGQRPVLSRARLTIRSFSIRRNEKIACHVTVRGKKAEEILEKGLKVKEYELKKKNFSDTGNFGFGIQEHIDLGIKYDPST
;
A
#
# COMPACT_ATOMS: atom_id res chain seq x y z
N MET A 1 23.93 2.33 16.11
CA MET A 1 22.70 2.25 16.94
C MET A 1 23.11 1.78 18.33
N VAL A 2 23.49 2.71 19.20
CA VAL A 2 23.95 2.41 20.56
C VAL A 2 22.72 2.24 21.44
N LYS A 3 22.62 1.08 22.09
CA LYS A 3 21.62 0.77 23.12
C LYS A 3 21.75 1.75 24.29
N SER A 4 20.74 2.57 24.54
CA SER A 4 20.51 3.17 25.86
C SER A 4 19.47 2.33 26.60
N LEU A 5 19.95 1.58 27.60
CA LEU A 5 19.22 0.54 28.33
C LEU A 5 18.22 1.07 29.40
N GLU A 6 17.92 2.36 29.40
CA GLU A 6 16.91 2.99 30.28
C GLU A 6 15.97 3.92 29.50
N GLU A 7 15.53 3.51 28.32
CA GLU A 7 14.61 4.32 27.53
C GLU A 7 13.17 4.16 27.96
N ASN A 8 12.56 5.31 28.30
CA ASN A 8 11.13 5.46 28.54
C ASN A 8 10.31 4.59 27.58
N PRO A 9 9.36 3.77 28.06
CA PRO A 9 8.60 2.85 27.21
C PRO A 9 7.82 3.57 26.08
N MET A 10 7.55 4.86 26.25
CA MET A 10 6.94 5.72 25.22
C MET A 10 7.84 6.02 24.02
N ARG A 11 9.17 5.81 24.11
CA ARG A 11 10.10 5.96 22.99
C ARG A 11 10.17 4.73 22.08
N LYS A 12 9.46 3.65 22.41
CA LYS A 12 9.45 2.44 21.59
C LYS A 12 8.90 2.74 20.20
N ILE A 13 9.65 2.31 19.18
CA ILE A 13 9.23 2.39 17.78
C ILE A 13 8.08 1.42 17.57
N ARG A 14 7.01 1.91 16.94
CA ARG A 14 5.82 1.14 16.61
C ARG A 14 5.35 1.49 15.21
N ILE A 15 4.74 0.53 14.53
CA ILE A 15 4.11 0.76 13.24
C ILE A 15 2.76 1.44 13.49
N GLU A 16 2.61 2.69 13.07
CA GLU A 16 1.35 3.42 13.25
C GLU A 16 0.27 2.93 12.28
N LYS A 17 0.61 2.81 10.99
CA LYS A 17 -0.27 2.35 9.92
C LYS A 17 0.52 1.90 8.70
N LEU A 18 -0.06 0.97 7.96
CA LEU A 18 0.36 0.61 6.61
C LEU A 18 -0.71 1.07 5.63
N THR A 19 -0.33 1.85 4.62
CA THR A 19 -1.26 2.30 3.56
C THR A 19 -0.90 1.62 2.27
N LEU A 20 -1.82 0.84 1.72
CA LEU A 20 -1.71 0.20 0.41
C LEU A 20 -2.51 1.02 -0.58
N ASN A 21 -1.89 1.38 -1.70
CA ASN A 21 -2.52 2.20 -2.73
C ASN A 21 -2.24 1.61 -4.11
N ILE A 22 -3.29 1.43 -4.90
CA ILE A 22 -3.21 1.03 -6.30
C ILE A 22 -3.80 2.16 -7.14
N CYS A 23 -2.99 2.72 -8.03
CA CYS A 23 -3.42 3.72 -8.99
C CYS A 23 -3.50 3.07 -10.37
N VAL A 24 -4.70 2.95 -10.92
CA VAL A 24 -4.95 2.33 -12.23
C VAL A 24 -4.89 3.37 -13.34
N GLY A 25 -5.18 4.64 -13.04
CA GLY A 25 -5.16 5.71 -14.04
C GLY A 25 -6.43 5.79 -14.91
N GLU A 26 -7.35 4.84 -14.76
CA GLU A 26 -8.56 4.69 -15.57
C GLU A 26 -9.75 4.35 -14.68
N SER A 27 -10.95 4.76 -15.12
CA SER A 27 -12.20 4.31 -14.51
C SER A 27 -12.70 3.00 -15.14
N GLY A 28 -13.68 2.35 -14.49
CA GLY A 28 -14.32 1.15 -15.00
C GLY A 28 -13.86 -0.13 -14.32
N ASP A 29 -13.84 -1.24 -15.07
CA ASP A 29 -13.68 -2.58 -14.52
C ASP A 29 -12.32 -2.83 -13.87
N ARG A 30 -11.25 -2.26 -14.43
CA ARG A 30 -9.90 -2.39 -13.86
C ARG A 30 -9.81 -1.83 -12.44
N LEU A 31 -10.51 -0.72 -12.16
CA LEU A 31 -10.57 -0.15 -10.82
C LEU A 31 -11.35 -1.06 -9.85
N THR A 32 -12.47 -1.64 -10.31
CA THR A 32 -13.29 -2.56 -9.51
C THR A 32 -12.51 -3.83 -9.18
N ARG A 33 -11.73 -4.34 -10.14
CA ARG A 33 -10.84 -5.48 -9.95
C ARG A 33 -9.73 -5.20 -8.94
N ALA A 34 -9.01 -4.08 -9.09
CA ALA A 34 -8.01 -3.65 -8.13
C ALA A 34 -8.58 -3.46 -6.71
N ALA A 35 -9.81 -2.97 -6.60
CA ALA A 35 -10.52 -2.88 -5.33
C ALA A 35 -10.77 -4.27 -4.72
N ARG A 36 -11.20 -5.26 -5.51
CA ARG A 36 -11.38 -6.65 -5.03
C ARG A 36 -10.07 -7.27 -4.56
N VAL A 37 -8.95 -7.04 -5.25
CA VAL A 37 -7.62 -7.50 -4.82
C VAL A 37 -7.27 -6.95 -3.44
N LEU A 38 -7.46 -5.64 -3.24
CA LEU A 38 -7.19 -5.00 -1.95
C LEU A 38 -8.11 -5.52 -0.84
N GLU A 39 -9.38 -5.77 -1.16
CA GLU A 39 -10.34 -6.33 -0.23
C GLU A 39 -9.97 -7.76 0.18
N GLN A 40 -9.55 -8.61 -0.76
CA GLN A 40 -9.07 -9.97 -0.47
C GLN A 40 -7.78 -9.96 0.35
N LEU A 41 -6.84 -9.06 0.04
CA LEU A 41 -5.56 -8.96 0.74
C LEU A 41 -5.70 -8.50 2.19
N THR A 42 -6.58 -7.50 2.43
CA THR A 42 -6.67 -6.82 3.73
C THR A 42 -7.88 -7.27 4.57
N GLY A 43 -8.89 -7.85 3.93
CA GLY A 43 -10.21 -8.12 4.51
C GLY A 43 -10.95 -6.84 4.91
N GLN A 44 -10.60 -5.70 4.31
CA GLN A 44 -11.21 -4.39 4.59
C GLN A 44 -11.73 -3.76 3.31
N ARG A 45 -12.78 -2.94 3.46
CA ARG A 45 -13.39 -2.25 2.32
C ARG A 45 -12.46 -1.14 1.81
N PRO A 46 -12.02 -1.17 0.53
CA PRO A 46 -11.14 -0.14 -0.01
C PRO A 46 -11.86 1.18 -0.25
N VAL A 47 -11.12 2.27 -0.11
CA VAL A 47 -11.58 3.63 -0.37
C VAL A 47 -11.17 4.03 -1.78
N LEU A 48 -12.15 4.48 -2.57
CA LEU A 48 -11.93 4.95 -3.94
C LEU A 48 -11.55 6.44 -3.94
N SER A 49 -10.38 6.74 -4.48
CA SER A 49 -9.85 8.11 -4.62
C SER A 49 -10.28 8.72 -5.96
N ARG A 50 -10.67 10.00 -5.91
CA ARG A 50 -11.11 10.77 -7.08
C ARG A 50 -9.98 11.63 -7.65
N ALA A 51 -10.02 11.87 -8.95
CA ALA A 51 -9.14 12.78 -9.65
C ALA A 51 -9.34 14.23 -9.19
N ARG A 52 -8.25 14.92 -8.85
CA ARG A 52 -8.31 16.35 -8.52
C ARG A 52 -8.34 17.26 -9.75
N LEU A 53 -7.65 16.85 -10.82
CA LEU A 53 -7.44 17.64 -12.04
C LEU A 53 -7.85 16.83 -13.28
N THR A 54 -8.21 17.53 -14.35
CA THR A 54 -8.41 16.94 -15.68
C THR A 54 -7.10 17.03 -16.44
N ILE A 55 -6.55 15.90 -16.89
CA ILE A 55 -5.29 15.87 -17.66
C ILE A 55 -5.50 14.97 -18.88
N ARG A 56 -5.41 15.56 -20.08
CA ARG A 56 -5.67 14.85 -21.35
C ARG A 56 -4.65 13.77 -21.67
N SER A 57 -3.38 13.96 -21.31
CA SER A 57 -2.32 12.96 -21.55
C SER A 57 -2.55 11.64 -20.82
N PHE A 58 -3.26 11.69 -19.69
CA PHE A 58 -3.64 10.50 -18.91
C PHE A 58 -5.10 10.10 -19.13
N SER A 59 -5.83 10.75 -20.05
CA SER A 59 -7.26 10.49 -20.29
C SER A 59 -8.15 10.62 -19.04
N ILE A 60 -7.74 11.43 -18.06
CA ILE A 60 -8.41 11.56 -16.76
C ILE A 60 -9.29 12.82 -16.73
N ARG A 61 -10.54 12.68 -16.25
CA ARG A 61 -11.44 13.80 -15.94
C ARG A 61 -11.50 14.10 -14.44
N ARG A 62 -11.71 15.37 -14.08
CA ARG A 62 -11.91 15.80 -12.68
C ARG A 62 -13.08 15.04 -12.04
N ASN A 63 -12.91 14.68 -10.76
CA ASN A 63 -13.86 13.91 -9.94
C ASN A 63 -14.10 12.45 -10.38
N GLU A 64 -13.40 11.97 -11.39
CA GLU A 64 -13.45 10.57 -11.81
C GLU A 64 -12.73 9.67 -10.78
N LYS A 65 -13.21 8.44 -10.58
CA LYS A 65 -12.56 7.49 -9.66
C LYS A 65 -11.41 6.80 -10.39
N ILE A 66 -10.21 6.80 -9.80
CA ILE A 66 -8.97 6.41 -10.50
C ILE A 66 -8.11 5.44 -9.70
N ALA A 67 -8.13 5.58 -8.38
CA ALA A 67 -7.28 4.81 -7.50
C ALA A 67 -8.10 4.23 -6.35
N CYS A 68 -7.60 3.15 -5.78
CA CYS A 68 -8.14 2.52 -4.58
C CYS A 68 -7.03 2.40 -3.54
N HIS A 69 -7.35 2.70 -2.29
CA HIS A 69 -6.41 2.56 -1.19
C HIS A 69 -7.08 1.97 0.05
N VAL A 70 -6.28 1.28 0.87
CA VAL A 70 -6.67 0.73 2.16
C VAL A 70 -5.63 1.15 3.19
N THR A 71 -6.09 1.54 4.37
CA THR A 71 -5.23 1.80 5.52
C THR A 71 -5.44 0.70 6.55
N VAL A 72 -4.38 -0.06 6.82
CA VAL A 72 -4.39 -1.17 7.79
C VAL A 72 -3.56 -0.77 9.00
N ARG A 73 -3.97 -1.21 10.19
CA ARG A 73 -3.28 -0.98 11.47
C ARG A 73 -3.25 -2.27 12.29
N GLY A 74 -2.38 -2.30 13.30
CA GLY A 74 -2.24 -3.43 14.22
C GLY A 74 -1.65 -4.68 13.55
N LYS A 75 -1.98 -5.87 14.05
CA LYS A 75 -1.39 -7.15 13.64
C LYS A 75 -1.48 -7.42 12.14
N LYS A 76 -2.62 -7.08 11.52
CA LYS A 76 -2.80 -7.23 10.05
C LYS A 76 -1.77 -6.42 9.25
N ALA A 77 -1.37 -5.25 9.74
CA ALA A 77 -0.36 -4.44 9.07
C ALA A 77 1.04 -5.09 9.16
N GLU A 78 1.36 -5.71 10.31
CA GLU A 78 2.61 -6.45 10.51
C GLU A 78 2.69 -7.67 9.59
N GLU A 79 1.62 -8.46 9.49
CA GLU A 79 1.54 -9.63 8.61
C GLU A 79 1.72 -9.25 7.13
N ILE A 80 1.03 -8.20 6.67
CA ILE A 80 1.14 -7.72 5.29
C ILE A 80 2.53 -7.14 5.02
N LEU A 81 3.10 -6.43 5.99
CA LEU A 81 4.44 -5.87 5.85
C LEU A 81 5.49 -6.98 5.73
N GLU A 82 5.40 -8.03 6.54
CA GLU A 82 6.30 -9.18 6.46
C GLU A 82 6.21 -9.87 5.10
N LYS A 83 4.98 -10.11 4.60
CA LYS A 83 4.77 -10.64 3.24
C LYS A 83 5.38 -9.72 2.19
N GLY A 84 5.14 -8.42 2.26
CA GLY A 84 5.67 -7.45 1.30
C GLY A 84 7.20 -7.34 1.32
N LEU A 85 7.82 -7.39 2.49
CA LEU A 85 9.28 -7.40 2.63
C LEU A 85 9.88 -8.69 2.08
N LYS A 86 9.22 -9.83 2.24
CA LYS A 86 9.65 -11.09 1.64
C LYS A 86 9.67 -11.03 0.11
N VAL A 87 8.66 -10.42 -0.52
CA VAL A 87 8.64 -10.18 -1.98
C VAL A 87 9.80 -9.28 -2.43
N LYS A 88 10.25 -8.38 -1.53
CA LYS A 88 11.40 -7.50 -1.78
C LYS A 88 12.73 -8.09 -1.34
N GLU A 89 12.79 -9.38 -1.03
CA GLU A 89 14.00 -10.07 -0.55
C GLU A 89 14.64 -9.38 0.68
N TYR A 90 13.82 -8.69 1.49
CA TYR A 90 14.26 -7.88 2.62
C TYR A 90 15.26 -6.76 2.28
N GLU A 91 15.38 -6.38 1.01
CA GLU A 91 16.28 -5.32 0.57
C GLU A 91 15.55 -3.99 0.40
N LEU A 92 15.97 -2.98 1.17
CA LEU A 92 15.48 -1.61 1.06
C LEU A 92 16.65 -0.66 0.76
N LYS A 93 16.48 0.22 -0.22
CA LYS A 93 17.49 1.23 -0.55
C LYS A 93 17.33 2.42 0.40
N LYS A 94 18.44 3.14 0.67
CA LYS A 94 18.42 4.36 1.49
C LYS A 94 17.41 5.41 1.00
N LYS A 95 17.17 5.48 -0.32
CA LYS A 95 16.20 6.41 -0.94
C LYS A 95 14.74 6.11 -0.59
N ASN A 96 14.44 4.92 -0.08
CA ASN A 96 13.09 4.52 0.32
C ASN A 96 12.68 5.10 1.69
N PHE A 97 13.64 5.61 2.46
CA PHE A 97 13.42 6.20 3.77
C PHE A 97 13.29 7.71 3.64
N SER A 98 12.26 8.28 4.26
CA SER A 98 12.06 9.71 4.38
C SER A 98 12.78 10.29 5.60
N ASP A 99 13.00 11.59 5.62
CA ASP A 99 13.61 12.31 6.75
C ASP A 99 12.76 12.23 8.03
N THR A 100 11.46 11.94 7.89
CA THR A 100 10.52 11.68 8.98
C THR A 100 10.63 10.27 9.58
N GLY A 101 11.53 9.42 9.07
CA GLY A 101 11.70 8.04 9.55
C GLY A 101 10.64 7.06 9.04
N ASN A 102 9.83 7.48 8.05
CA ASN A 102 8.91 6.58 7.36
C ASN A 102 9.62 5.93 6.18
N PHE A 103 9.10 4.80 5.71
CA PHE A 103 9.59 4.17 4.50
C PHE A 103 8.45 3.67 3.62
N GLY A 104 8.74 3.52 2.34
CA GLY A 104 7.80 2.97 1.37
C GLY A 104 8.53 2.22 0.26
N PHE A 105 7.86 1.23 -0.31
CA PHE A 105 8.36 0.46 -1.44
C PHE A 105 7.23 0.17 -2.42
N GLY A 106 7.60 0.00 -3.69
CA GLY A 106 6.68 -0.37 -4.75
C GLY A 106 6.80 -1.86 -5.06
N ILE A 107 5.65 -2.50 -5.27
CA ILE A 107 5.53 -3.87 -5.77
C ILE A 107 4.69 -3.79 -7.05
N GLN A 108 5.17 -4.38 -8.14
CA GLN A 108 4.43 -4.44 -9.41
C GLN A 108 3.51 -5.66 -9.46
N GLU A 109 3.99 -6.81 -8.97
CA GLU A 109 3.23 -8.06 -9.00
C GLU A 109 2.54 -8.35 -7.67
N HIS A 110 1.22 -8.48 -7.71
CA HIS A 110 0.41 -8.80 -6.54
C HIS A 110 0.29 -10.31 -6.29
N ILE A 111 0.76 -11.14 -7.24
CA ILE A 111 0.68 -12.61 -7.17
C ILE A 111 1.61 -13.14 -6.06
N ASP A 112 2.76 -12.51 -5.88
CA ASP A 112 3.76 -12.89 -4.86
C ASP A 112 3.27 -12.65 -3.42
N LEU A 113 2.19 -11.89 -3.23
CA LEU A 113 1.53 -11.69 -1.94
C LEU A 113 0.62 -12.87 -1.55
N GLY A 114 0.53 -13.91 -2.40
CA GLY A 114 -0.20 -15.15 -2.14
C GLY A 114 -1.67 -15.12 -2.58
N ILE A 115 -2.04 -14.20 -3.46
CA ILE A 115 -3.39 -14.14 -4.03
C ILE A 115 -3.43 -15.03 -5.28
N LYS A 116 -4.44 -15.89 -5.36
CA LYS A 116 -4.64 -16.78 -6.51
C LYS A 116 -4.92 -15.93 -7.76
N TYR A 117 -4.26 -16.27 -8.87
CA TYR A 117 -4.52 -15.64 -10.16
C TYR A 117 -5.95 -15.95 -10.62
N ASP A 118 -6.80 -14.93 -10.71
CA ASP A 118 -8.13 -15.01 -11.29
C ASP A 118 -8.16 -14.15 -12.56
N PRO A 119 -8.42 -14.72 -13.75
CA PRO A 119 -8.47 -13.96 -15.02
C PRO A 119 -9.66 -12.97 -15.12
N SER A 120 -10.58 -13.05 -14.16
CA SER A 120 -11.68 -12.11 -13.95
C SER A 120 -11.33 -10.94 -13.02
N THR A 121 -10.15 -10.99 -12.39
CA THR A 121 -9.53 -9.91 -11.60
C THR A 121 -8.54 -9.12 -12.46
#